data_AF-A0A952KS21-F1
#
_entry.id   AF-A0A952KS21-F1
#
_cell.length_a   1.000
_cell.length_b   1.000
_cell.length_c   1.000
_cell.angle_alpha   90.00
_cell.angle_beta   90.00
_cell.angle_gamma   90.00
#
_symmetry.space_group_name_H-M   'P 1'
#
loop_
_entity.id
_entity.type
_entity.pdbx_description
1 polymer ?
#
loop_
_entity_poly.entity_id
_entity_poly.type
_entity_poly.pdbx_seq_one_letter_code
_entity_poly.pdbx_strand_id
1 'polypeptide(L)'
;SGSHANGSHAKGSSRRWSAKVETDSTYPEEGLFKQDAATIARRLASKKVSPKGPASGMRMLVFFENRAGKSLSPTRRKVLEHAKELLHEKVFEARKKRAA
;
A
#
# COMPACT_ATOMS: atom_id res chain seq x y z
N SER A 1 -62.57 10.33 -2.77
CA SER A 1 -61.54 11.31 -2.37
C SER A 1 -60.43 10.56 -1.68
N GLY A 2 -59.15 10.57 -2.06
CA GLY A 2 -58.38 11.31 -3.06
C GLY A 2 -56.93 10.91 -2.80
N SER A 3 -56.22 10.57 -3.86
CA SER A 3 -54.85 10.07 -3.95
C SER A 3 -53.81 10.92 -3.20
N HIS A 4 -52.76 10.29 -2.65
CA HIS A 4 -51.42 10.88 -2.62
C HIS A 4 -50.37 9.79 -2.88
N ALA A 5 -49.80 9.81 -4.09
CA ALA A 5 -48.50 9.25 -4.40
C ALA A 5 -47.43 10.32 -4.13
N ASN A 6 -46.20 9.91 -3.77
CA ASN A 6 -44.95 10.19 -4.52
C ASN A 6 -43.71 10.29 -3.61
N GLY A 7 -42.76 9.38 -3.85
CA GLY A 7 -41.30 9.62 -3.96
C GLY A 7 -40.50 10.26 -2.82
N SER A 8 -39.55 9.51 -2.26
CA SER A 8 -38.11 9.67 -2.56
C SER A 8 -37.21 8.91 -1.56
N HIS A 9 -36.39 8.00 -2.08
CA HIS A 9 -35.29 7.38 -1.34
C HIS A 9 -34.20 8.42 -1.05
N ALA A 10 -34.08 8.89 0.20
CA ALA A 10 -33.00 9.78 0.61
C ALA A 10 -31.80 8.99 1.18
N LYS A 11 -30.76 8.87 0.33
CA LYS A 11 -29.36 8.46 0.56
C LYS A 11 -28.91 8.30 2.02
N GLY A 12 -28.52 7.07 2.36
CA GLY A 12 -27.78 6.76 3.59
C GLY A 12 -26.48 7.54 3.67
N SER A 13 -26.21 8.10 4.86
CA SER A 13 -24.94 8.72 5.20
C SER A 13 -23.85 7.65 5.23
N SER A 14 -23.13 7.48 4.11
CA SER A 14 -21.90 6.68 4.12
C SER A 14 -20.87 7.45 4.94
N ARG A 15 -20.80 7.15 6.24
CA ARG A 15 -19.74 7.59 7.13
C ARG A 15 -18.42 7.05 6.57
N ARG A 16 -17.76 7.83 5.70
CA ARG A 16 -16.49 7.42 5.08
C ARG A 16 -15.46 7.40 6.20
N TRP A 17 -15.11 6.21 6.66
CA TRP A 17 -13.93 5.96 7.51
C TRP A 17 -12.65 6.25 6.70
N SER A 18 -12.42 7.50 6.29
CA SER A 18 -11.06 7.90 5.93
C SER A 18 -10.32 8.14 7.24
N ALA A 19 -9.81 7.06 7.83
CA ALA A 19 -8.80 7.15 8.88
C ALA A 19 -7.67 8.04 8.33
N LYS A 20 -7.36 9.10 9.07
CA LYS A 20 -6.23 9.98 8.77
C LYS A 20 -4.99 9.10 8.65
N VAL A 21 -4.52 8.91 7.43
CA VAL A 21 -3.28 8.17 7.17
C VAL A 21 -2.16 9.09 7.64
N GLU A 22 -1.75 8.96 8.91
CA GLU A 22 -0.46 9.43 9.36
C GLU A 22 0.57 8.51 8.71
N THR A 23 0.96 8.87 7.49
CA THR A 23 1.98 8.15 6.74
C THR A 23 3.27 8.30 7.51
N ASP A 24 3.55 7.26 8.29
CA ASP A 24 4.85 6.91 8.80
C ASP A 24 5.87 7.08 7.67
N SER A 25 6.62 8.17 7.72
CA SER A 25 7.37 8.84 6.65
C SER A 25 8.30 7.93 5.83
N THR A 26 7.73 7.02 5.06
CA THR A 26 8.35 6.28 3.99
C THR A 26 8.14 7.10 2.73
N TYR A 27 9.18 7.81 2.28
CA TYR A 27 9.12 8.67 1.09
C TYR A 27 9.86 7.97 -0.06
N PRO A 28 9.20 7.08 -0.82
CA PRO A 28 9.81 6.50 -2.00
C PRO A 28 10.07 7.60 -3.02
N GLU A 29 11.28 7.62 -3.59
CA GLU A 29 11.64 8.50 -4.71
C GLU A 29 10.64 8.30 -5.87
N GLU A 30 10.36 9.36 -6.64
CA GLU A 30 9.44 9.27 -7.77
C GLU A 30 9.90 8.18 -8.75
N GLY A 31 8.96 7.32 -9.13
CA GLY A 31 9.25 6.21 -10.04
C GLY A 31 9.84 4.96 -9.39
N LEU A 32 10.06 4.91 -8.07
CA LEU A 32 10.56 3.71 -7.39
C LEU A 32 9.74 2.45 -7.76
N PHE A 33 8.41 2.54 -7.71
CA PHE A 33 7.52 1.41 -8.04
C PHE A 33 7.43 1.08 -9.54
N LYS A 34 8.09 1.87 -10.39
CA LYS A 34 8.24 1.58 -11.82
C LYS A 34 9.51 0.77 -12.11
N GLN A 35 10.41 0.63 -11.13
CA GLN A 35 11.65 -0.13 -11.27
C GLN A 35 11.42 -1.65 -11.19
N ASP A 36 12.51 -2.42 -11.23
CA ASP A 36 12.49 -3.87 -11.07
C ASP A 36 12.23 -4.29 -9.61
N ALA A 37 11.82 -5.55 -9.43
CA ALA A 37 11.43 -6.09 -8.13
C ALA A 37 12.55 -6.03 -7.08
N ALA A 38 13.78 -6.33 -7.48
CA ALA A 38 14.93 -6.36 -6.58
C ALA A 38 15.30 -4.94 -6.11
N THR A 39 15.23 -3.95 -7.00
CA THR A 39 15.44 -2.54 -6.64
C THR A 39 14.36 -2.02 -5.71
N ILE A 40 13.09 -2.32 -5.97
CA ILE A 40 11.98 -1.96 -5.08
C ILE A 40 12.21 -2.54 -3.68
N ALA A 41 12.45 -3.85 -3.58
CA ALA A 41 12.67 -4.53 -2.31
C ALA A 41 13.92 -3.99 -1.56
N ARG A 42 15.04 -3.79 -2.27
CA ARG A 42 16.27 -3.26 -1.68
C ARG A 42 16.09 -1.84 -1.13
N ARG A 43 15.44 -0.97 -1.90
CA ARG A 43 15.19 0.43 -1.51
C ARG A 43 14.23 0.49 -0.33
N LEU A 44 13.10 -0.21 -0.38
CA LEU A 44 12.11 -0.24 0.69
C LEU A 44 12.64 -0.89 1.99
N ALA A 45 13.62 -1.79 1.91
CA ALA A 45 14.28 -2.32 3.09
C ALA A 45 15.28 -1.36 3.74
N SER A 46 15.74 -0.33 3.01
CA SER A 46 16.69 0.65 3.52
C SER A 46 16.03 1.63 4.47
N LYS A 47 16.74 1.99 5.55
CA LYS A 47 16.33 3.07 6.46
C LYS A 47 16.22 4.44 5.77
N LYS A 48 16.88 4.64 4.62
CA LYS A 48 16.76 5.87 3.83
C LYS A 48 15.35 6.08 3.30
N VAL A 49 14.72 5.01 2.82
CA VAL A 49 13.36 5.08 2.26
C VAL A 49 12.33 4.72 3.32
N SER A 50 12.61 3.74 4.17
CA SER A 50 11.72 3.27 5.22
C SER A 50 12.41 3.41 6.60
N PRO A 51 12.33 4.58 7.26
CA PRO A 51 13.04 4.84 8.52
C PRO A 51 12.75 3.82 9.63
N LYS A 52 11.51 3.32 9.67
CA LYS A 52 11.08 2.26 10.61
C LYS A 52 11.46 0.84 10.20
N GLY A 53 12.26 0.71 9.16
CA GLY A 53 12.81 -0.56 8.66
C GLY A 53 11.93 -1.24 7.62
N PRO A 54 12.32 -2.46 7.18
CA PRO A 54 11.70 -3.16 6.06
C PRO A 54 10.19 -3.38 6.20
N ALA A 55 9.69 -3.56 7.42
CA ALA A 55 8.25 -3.74 7.67
C ALA A 55 7.43 -2.49 7.29
N SER A 56 8.01 -1.30 7.48
CA SER A 56 7.39 -0.05 7.01
C SER A 56 7.40 0.03 5.48
N GLY A 57 8.48 -0.42 4.86
CA GLY A 57 8.58 -0.53 3.40
C GLY A 57 7.54 -1.48 2.82
N MET A 58 7.29 -2.62 3.49
CA MET A 58 6.29 -3.59 3.07
C MET A 58 4.87 -3.01 3.11
N ARG A 59 4.53 -2.29 4.20
CA ARG A 59 3.25 -1.56 4.28
C ARG A 59 3.09 -0.55 3.15
N MET A 60 4.18 0.14 2.79
CA MET A 60 4.17 1.10 1.69
C MET A 60 3.94 0.43 0.33
N LEU A 61 4.55 -0.73 0.08
CA LEU A 61 4.35 -1.50 -1.15
C LEU A 61 2.89 -1.98 -1.29
N VAL A 62 2.32 -2.52 -0.21
CA VAL A 62 0.90 -2.94 -0.18
C VAL A 62 -0.03 -1.75 -0.38
N PHE A 63 0.25 -0.61 0.28
CA PHE A 63 -0.51 0.62 0.09
C PHE A 63 -0.48 1.09 -1.36
N PHE A 64 0.70 1.11 -2.00
CA PHE A 64 0.84 1.49 -3.39
C PHE A 64 0.04 0.58 -4.32
N GLU A 65 0.12 -0.74 -4.12
CA GLU A 65 -0.63 -1.71 -4.93
C GLU A 65 -2.15 -1.51 -4.78
N ASN A 66 -2.62 -1.34 -3.55
CA ASN A 66 -4.03 -1.10 -3.25
C ASN A 66 -4.52 0.22 -3.85
N ARG A 67 -3.68 1.27 -3.82
CA ARG A 67 -4.01 2.59 -4.38
C ARG A 67 -4.00 2.59 -5.92
N ALA A 68 -3.06 1.87 -6.53
CA ALA A 68 -3.00 1.72 -7.99
C ALA A 68 -4.16 0.87 -8.52
N GLY A 69 -4.60 -0.14 -7.75
CA GLY A 69 -5.80 -0.91 -8.04
C GLY A 69 -5.83 -1.42 -9.49
N LYS A 70 -6.87 -1.05 -10.24
CA LYS A 70 -7.10 -1.49 -11.63
C LYS A 70 -6.24 -0.78 -12.67
N SER A 71 -5.57 0.33 -12.35
CA SER A 71 -4.71 1.05 -13.29
C SER A 71 -3.34 0.37 -13.48
N LEU A 72 -3.06 -0.68 -12.71
CA LEU A 72 -1.80 -1.41 -12.76
C LEU A 72 -1.87 -2.52 -13.81
N SER A 73 -0.97 -2.50 -14.79
CA SER A 73 -0.90 -3.56 -15.80
C SER A 73 -0.58 -4.92 -15.17
N PRO A 74 -1.01 -6.05 -15.75
CA PRO A 74 -0.74 -7.38 -15.22
C PRO A 74 0.76 -7.65 -15.03
N THR A 75 1.58 -7.22 -15.98
CA THR A 75 3.04 -7.32 -15.89
C THR A 75 3.59 -6.54 -14.70
N ARG A 76 3.07 -5.32 -14.48
CA ARG A 76 3.51 -4.52 -13.33
C ARG A 76 3.06 -5.11 -12.01
N ARG A 77 1.87 -5.72 -11.96
CA ARG A 77 1.42 -6.46 -10.76
C ARG A 77 2.40 -7.55 -10.40
N LYS A 78 2.79 -8.39 -11.36
CA LYS A 78 3.78 -9.46 -11.14
C LYS A 78 5.12 -8.94 -10.60
N VAL A 79 5.58 -7.78 -11.08
CA VAL A 79 6.81 -7.15 -10.55
C VAL A 79 6.65 -6.72 -9.10
N LEU A 80 5.51 -6.15 -8.72
CA LEU A 80 5.24 -5.76 -7.33
C LEU A 80 5.03 -6.97 -6.41
N GLU A 81 4.41 -8.05 -6.91
CA GLU A 81 4.31 -9.34 -6.19
C GLU A 81 5.70 -9.90 -5.86
N HIS A 82 6.57 -10.01 -6.87
CA HIS A 82 7.93 -10.48 -6.66
C HIS A 82 8.71 -9.54 -5.72
N ALA A 83 8.48 -8.23 -5.80
CA ALA A 83 9.07 -7.29 -4.86
C ALA A 83 8.59 -7.54 -3.41
N LYS A 84 7.33 -7.93 -3.20
CA LYS A 84 6.79 -8.29 -1.87
C LYS A 84 7.49 -9.53 -1.31
N GLU A 85 7.71 -10.55 -2.11
CA GLU A 85 8.41 -11.77 -1.70
C GLU A 85 9.84 -11.46 -1.23
N LEU A 86 10.62 -10.76 -2.06
CA LEU A 86 11.99 -10.35 -1.72
C LEU A 86 12.06 -9.43 -0.50
N LEU A 87 11.05 -8.59 -0.31
CA LEU A 87 10.97 -7.70 0.85
C LEU A 87 10.54 -8.46 2.11
N HIS A 88 9.69 -9.47 1.99
CA HIS A 88 9.27 -10.32 3.11
C HIS A 88 10.46 -11.03 3.76
N GLU A 89 11.38 -11.59 2.97
CA GLU A 89 12.62 -12.16 3.47
C GLU A 89 13.43 -11.13 4.28
N LYS A 90 13.55 -9.89 3.78
CA LYS A 90 14.27 -8.81 4.48
C LYS A 90 13.57 -8.41 5.78
N VAL A 91 12.24 -8.44 5.81
CA VAL A 91 11.46 -8.22 7.04
C VAL A 91 11.74 -9.32 8.05
N PHE A 92 11.72 -10.58 7.61
CA PHE A 92 12.00 -11.73 8.47
C PHE A 92 13.40 -11.63 9.09
N GLU A 93 14.42 -11.39 8.26
CA GLU A 93 15.80 -11.22 8.72
C GLU A 93 15.95 -10.03 9.67
N ALA A 94 15.31 -8.89 9.38
CA ALA A 94 15.34 -7.73 10.26
C ALA A 94 14.66 -7.99 11.62
N ARG A 95 13.61 -8.82 11.65
CA ARG A 95 12.94 -9.23 12.89
C ARG A 95 13.80 -10.20 13.69
N LYS A 96 14.41 -11.19 13.03
CA LYS A 96 15.34 -12.14 13.65
C LYS A 96 16.50 -11.41 14.33
N LYS A 97 17.11 -10.44 13.63
CA LYS A 97 18.19 -9.59 14.17
C LYS A 97 17.79 -8.70 15.36
N ARG A 98 16.50 -8.39 15.53
CA ARG A 98 16.01 -7.61 16.68
C ARG A 98 15.69 -8.48 17.89
N ALA A 99 15.47 -9.78 17.67
CA ALA A 99 15.12 -10.74 18.71
C ALA A 99 16.35 -11.50 19.25
N ALA A 100 17.48 -11.40 18.55
CA ALA A 100 18.81 -11.83 18.99
C ALA A 100 19.52 -10.69 19.72
#